data_AF-A0A1L9PGR2-F1
#
_entry.id   AF-A0A1L9PGR2-F1
#
_cell.length_a   1.000
_cell.length_b   1.000
_cell.length_c   1.000
_cell.angle_alpha   90.00
_cell.angle_beta   90.00
_cell.angle_gamma   90.00
#
_symmetry.space_group_name_H-M   'P 1'
#
loop_
_entity.id
_entity.type
_entity.pdbx_description
1 polymer ?
#
loop_
_entity_poly.entity_id
_entity_poly.type
_entity_poly.pdbx_seq_one_letter_code
_entity_poly.pdbx_strand_id
1 'polypeptide(L)'
;MSRTRRPIRLKPVVQVVIALLGLFSLLNLFAKYPHVQSNNALPTVGKVMMIYGDNPVYRRAVETHRDHCDRLGYPLFLLQTEILDGVWNKLAYLSSLIVQELEKPEKERLEWLFWIDSDSILMNPNMRLETFLPPAHLSDVHIVLTKDWNGMNAGVFPIRVHPWSIKLLSAAIALPILKPGIKLFWEEQSALVSVLEKEYFAQSAVYVPLRWFNAYMRSADGESLNPDSVEDLQVHPGDLLVHFPGTPRDRFNETLSPYLAIAEQHRSDWELPVEETVYPAETADFWRKYALERGIESPIIEYIEEPLYE
;
A
#
# COMPACT_ATOMS: atom_id res chain seq x y z
N MET A 1 -65.85 5.08 -21.36
CA MET A 1 -66.18 5.27 -19.93
C MET A 1 -64.89 5.25 -19.12
N SER A 2 -64.38 6.41 -18.70
CA SER A 2 -63.14 6.54 -17.92
C SER A 2 -63.49 6.68 -16.44
N ARG A 3 -63.08 5.72 -15.60
CA ARG A 3 -63.18 5.79 -14.13
C ARG A 3 -61.87 6.33 -13.57
N THR A 4 -61.84 7.61 -13.23
CA THR A 4 -60.76 8.22 -12.44
C THR A 4 -60.85 7.73 -10.99
N ARG A 5 -59.86 6.93 -10.55
CA ARG A 5 -59.71 6.50 -9.16
C ARG A 5 -59.25 7.69 -8.31
N ARG A 6 -60.03 8.07 -7.30
CA ARG A 6 -59.60 9.03 -6.26
C ARG A 6 -58.62 8.35 -5.29
N PRO A 7 -57.50 8.99 -4.91
CA PRO A 7 -56.58 8.42 -3.93
C PRO A 7 -57.21 8.43 -2.53
N ILE A 8 -57.04 7.33 -1.80
CA ILE A 8 -57.52 7.17 -0.43
C ILE A 8 -56.59 7.98 0.48
N ARG A 9 -57.10 9.09 1.04
CA ARG A 9 -56.40 9.89 2.05
C ARG A 9 -56.54 9.20 3.41
N LEU A 10 -55.47 8.54 3.86
CA LEU A 10 -55.39 7.97 5.21
C LEU A 10 -55.39 9.09 6.26
N LYS A 11 -56.08 8.87 7.38
CA LYS A 11 -56.06 9.82 8.51
C LYS A 11 -54.62 9.97 9.04
N PRO A 12 -54.21 11.16 9.50
CA PRO A 12 -52.83 11.43 9.95
C PRO A 12 -52.32 10.43 10.99
N VAL A 13 -53.19 10.00 11.91
CA VAL A 13 -52.88 9.00 12.94
C VAL A 13 -52.46 7.67 12.33
N VAL A 14 -53.10 7.23 11.24
CA VAL A 14 -52.78 5.97 10.57
C VAL A 14 -51.44 6.07 9.83
N GLN A 15 -51.12 7.24 9.27
CA GLN A 15 -49.82 7.49 8.64
C GLN A 15 -48.67 7.44 9.65
N VAL A 16 -48.88 8.01 10.85
CA VAL A 16 -47.89 7.95 11.94
C VAL A 16 -47.67 6.53 12.43
N VAL A 17 -48.74 5.75 12.60
CA VAL A 17 -48.64 4.33 13.01
C VAL A 17 -47.87 3.50 11.97
N ILE A 18 -48.16 3.69 10.68
CA ILE A 18 -47.43 3.00 9.60
C ILE A 18 -45.96 3.41 9.58
N ALA A 19 -45.64 4.69 9.78
CA ALA A 19 -44.26 5.17 9.83
C ALA A 19 -43.49 4.56 11.02
N LEU A 20 -44.12 4.48 12.20
CA LEU A 20 -43.52 3.87 13.39
C LEU A 20 -43.30 2.35 13.21
N LEU A 21 -44.25 1.64 12.60
CA LEU A 21 -44.09 0.22 12.27
C LEU A 21 -42.98 0.00 11.23
N GLY A 22 -42.87 0.88 10.23
CA GLY A 22 -41.78 0.86 9.26
C GLY A 22 -40.42 1.10 9.90
N LEU A 23 -40.31 2.10 10.79
CA LEU A 23 -39.09 2.40 11.53
C LEU A 23 -38.70 1.25 12.46
N PHE A 24 -39.66 0.67 13.17
CA PHE A 24 -39.42 -0.50 14.03
C PHE A 24 -38.98 -1.71 13.22
N SER A 25 -39.59 -1.97 12.06
CA SER A 25 -39.18 -3.05 11.16
C SER A 25 -37.76 -2.84 10.62
N LEU A 26 -37.38 -1.59 10.30
CA LEU A 26 -36.04 -1.22 9.87
C LEU A 26 -35.01 -1.43 10.98
N LEU A 27 -35.31 -0.98 12.20
CA LEU A 27 -34.44 -1.19 13.37
C LEU A 27 -34.30 -2.68 13.71
N ASN A 28 -35.36 -3.45 13.56
CA ASN A 28 -35.35 -4.90 13.78
C ASN A 28 -34.61 -5.65 12.65
N LEU A 29 -34.58 -5.11 11.42
CA LEU A 29 -33.71 -5.58 10.35
C LEU A 29 -32.23 -5.32 10.68
N PHE A 30 -31.89 -4.12 11.14
CA PHE A 30 -30.51 -3.80 11.60
C PHE A 30 -30.08 -4.62 12.81
N ALA A 31 -30.99 -4.91 13.75
CA ALA A 31 -30.70 -5.77 14.91
C ALA A 31 -30.57 -7.27 14.55
N LYS A 32 -31.13 -7.69 13.42
CA LYS A 32 -31.05 -9.07 12.89
C LYS A 32 -30.01 -9.24 11.79
N TYR A 33 -29.31 -8.19 11.39
CA TYR A 33 -28.04 -8.39 10.71
C TYR A 33 -27.14 -9.13 11.69
N PRO A 34 -26.64 -10.33 11.35
CA PRO A 34 -25.55 -10.88 12.12
C PRO A 34 -24.49 -9.79 12.15
N HIS A 35 -24.06 -9.39 13.35
CA HIS A 35 -22.71 -8.87 13.48
C HIS A 35 -21.86 -9.93 12.78
N VAL A 36 -21.42 -9.62 11.57
CA VAL A 36 -20.25 -10.28 11.01
C VAL A 36 -19.19 -9.85 12.00
N GLN A 37 -18.97 -10.68 13.02
CA GLN A 37 -17.69 -10.75 13.69
C GLN A 37 -16.74 -11.16 12.58
N SER A 38 -16.28 -10.16 11.84
CA SER A 38 -15.07 -10.31 11.11
C SER A 38 -14.05 -10.65 12.19
N ASN A 39 -13.47 -11.84 12.12
CA ASN A 39 -12.18 -12.13 12.75
C ASN A 39 -11.09 -11.26 12.09
N ASN A 40 -11.35 -9.95 11.94
CA ASN A 40 -10.40 -9.00 11.41
C ASN A 40 -9.44 -8.74 12.57
N ALA A 41 -8.38 -9.54 12.60
CA ALA A 41 -7.13 -9.09 13.18
C ALA A 41 -6.92 -7.63 12.75
N LEU A 42 -6.53 -6.78 13.69
CA LEU A 42 -6.21 -5.39 13.39
C LEU A 42 -5.21 -5.37 12.22
N PRO A 43 -5.34 -4.43 11.27
CA PRO A 43 -4.40 -4.34 10.16
C PRO A 43 -2.98 -4.19 10.72
N THR A 44 -2.05 -5.00 10.24
CA THR A 44 -0.64 -4.93 10.66
C THR A 44 0.15 -3.95 9.79
N VAL A 45 -0.43 -3.47 8.69
CA VAL A 45 0.20 -2.58 7.72
C VAL A 45 -0.61 -1.30 7.56
N GLY A 46 0.05 -0.15 7.54
CA GLY A 46 -0.54 1.14 7.14
C GLY A 46 0.08 1.67 5.86
N LYS A 47 -0.73 2.19 4.94
CA LYS A 47 -0.26 2.82 3.71
C LYS A 47 0.04 4.29 3.96
N VAL A 48 1.18 4.79 3.49
CA VAL A 48 1.64 6.16 3.70
C VAL A 48 1.94 6.82 2.36
N MET A 49 1.37 8.01 2.14
CA MET A 49 1.59 8.81 0.95
C MET A 49 1.76 10.28 1.33
N MET A 50 2.37 11.08 0.45
CA MET A 50 2.29 12.53 0.50
C MET A 50 1.89 13.09 -0.85
N ILE A 51 1.02 14.11 -0.84
CA ILE A 51 0.65 14.87 -2.04
C ILE A 51 0.62 16.35 -1.70
N TYR A 52 1.09 17.21 -2.60
CA TYR A 52 1.03 18.65 -2.41
C TYR A 52 0.24 19.33 -3.51
N GLY A 53 -0.47 20.40 -3.11
CA GLY A 53 -1.27 21.20 -4.01
C GLY A 53 -2.54 20.48 -4.49
N ASP A 54 -3.21 21.13 -5.44
CA ASP A 54 -4.47 20.64 -5.99
C ASP A 54 -4.29 20.18 -7.45
N ASN A 55 -3.75 18.98 -7.65
CA ASN A 55 -3.63 18.36 -8.97
C ASN A 55 -4.67 17.23 -9.13
N PRO A 56 -5.60 17.33 -10.09
CA PRO A 56 -6.59 16.29 -10.35
C PRO A 56 -6.01 14.90 -10.58
N VAL A 57 -4.86 14.76 -11.25
CA VAL A 57 -4.26 13.45 -11.53
C VAL A 57 -3.74 12.78 -10.26
N TYR A 58 -3.17 13.55 -9.33
CA TYR A 58 -2.74 13.03 -8.02
C TYR A 58 -3.93 12.59 -7.18
N ARG A 59 -5.04 13.34 -7.22
CA ARG A 59 -6.25 12.92 -6.52
C ARG A 59 -6.75 11.58 -7.06
N ARG A 60 -6.84 11.42 -8.38
CA ARG A 60 -7.23 10.13 -9.00
C ARG A 60 -6.29 9.00 -8.61
N ALA A 61 -4.97 9.22 -8.64
CA ALA A 61 -4.00 8.23 -8.17
C ALA A 61 -4.22 7.86 -6.70
N VAL A 62 -4.41 8.83 -5.80
CA VAL A 62 -4.72 8.58 -4.38
C VAL A 62 -6.02 7.82 -4.21
N GLU A 63 -7.04 8.07 -5.03
CA GLU A 63 -8.30 7.31 -4.96
C GLU A 63 -8.10 5.83 -5.33
N THR A 64 -7.21 5.48 -6.26
CA THR A 64 -6.85 4.06 -6.50
C THR A 64 -6.24 3.40 -5.25
N HIS A 65 -5.43 4.15 -4.51
CA HIS A 65 -4.84 3.66 -3.25
C HIS A 65 -5.85 3.57 -2.11
N ARG A 66 -6.79 4.51 -2.06
CA ARG A 66 -7.89 4.56 -1.09
C ARG A 66 -8.84 3.38 -1.29
N ASP A 67 -9.23 3.06 -2.53
CA ASP A 67 -10.08 1.89 -2.82
C ASP A 67 -9.46 0.60 -2.27
N HIS A 68 -8.18 0.36 -2.53
CA HIS A 68 -7.47 -0.78 -1.98
C HIS A 68 -7.39 -0.77 -0.44
N CYS A 69 -7.15 0.40 0.17
CA CYS A 69 -7.16 0.54 1.62
C CYS A 69 -8.53 0.20 2.22
N ASP A 70 -9.61 0.72 1.65
CA ASP A 70 -10.98 0.47 2.11
C ASP A 70 -11.38 -1.00 1.90
N ARG A 71 -10.96 -1.60 0.78
CA ARG A 71 -11.22 -3.01 0.45
C ARG A 71 -10.55 -3.99 1.40
N LEU A 72 -9.28 -3.74 1.77
CA LEU A 72 -8.47 -4.66 2.56
C LEU A 72 -8.27 -4.23 4.02
N GLY A 73 -8.89 -3.11 4.42
CA GLY A 73 -8.90 -2.63 5.80
C GLY A 73 -7.62 -1.94 6.25
N TYR A 74 -6.81 -1.41 5.34
CA TYR A 74 -5.57 -0.70 5.69
C TYR A 74 -5.85 0.76 6.02
N PRO A 75 -5.28 1.33 7.10
CA PRO A 75 -5.29 2.78 7.29
C PRO A 75 -4.46 3.46 6.19
N LEU A 76 -4.97 4.58 5.68
CA LEU A 76 -4.28 5.45 4.73
C LEU A 76 -3.84 6.75 5.43
N PHE A 77 -2.54 6.94 5.56
CA PHE A 77 -1.93 8.17 6.06
C PHE A 77 -1.50 9.05 4.88
N LEU A 78 -2.13 10.21 4.75
CA LEU A 78 -1.89 11.13 3.65
C LEU A 78 -1.39 12.48 4.18
N LEU A 79 -0.12 12.80 3.94
CA LEU A 79 0.41 14.12 4.20
C LEU A 79 0.04 15.07 3.06
N GLN A 80 -0.70 16.14 3.38
CA GLN A 80 -1.17 17.14 2.40
C GLN A 80 -0.58 18.54 2.63
N THR A 81 0.32 18.67 3.60
CA THR A 81 0.94 19.94 3.98
C THR A 81 2.45 19.77 3.99
N GLU A 82 3.14 20.68 3.31
CA GLU A 82 4.61 20.72 3.30
C GLU A 82 5.11 21.23 4.65
N ILE A 83 6.00 20.47 5.30
CA ILE A 83 6.56 20.77 6.63
C ILE A 83 8.05 21.10 6.53
N LEU A 84 8.82 20.23 5.85
CA LEU A 84 10.20 20.47 5.44
C LEU A 84 10.24 20.84 3.96
N ASP A 85 11.40 21.28 3.46
CA ASP A 85 11.54 21.54 2.03
C ASP A 85 11.43 20.23 1.23
N GLY A 86 10.44 20.15 0.33
CA GLY A 86 10.36 19.12 -0.69
C GLY A 86 10.29 17.68 -0.17
N VAL A 87 11.16 16.81 -0.70
CA VAL A 87 11.10 15.35 -0.52
C VAL A 87 11.49 14.88 0.89
N TRP A 88 12.12 15.73 1.70
CA TRP A 88 12.50 15.41 3.09
C TRP A 88 11.29 15.15 4.00
N ASN A 89 10.12 15.66 3.62
CA ASN A 89 8.85 15.34 4.28
C ASN A 89 8.55 13.84 4.32
N LYS A 90 9.00 13.07 3.31
CA LYS A 90 8.91 11.60 3.28
C LYS A 90 9.42 11.01 4.59
N LEU A 91 10.67 11.33 4.90
CA LEU A 91 11.39 10.75 6.03
C LEU A 91 10.88 11.31 7.37
N ALA A 92 10.54 12.61 7.42
CA ALA A 92 10.00 13.24 8.61
C ALA A 92 8.61 12.71 8.98
N TYR A 93 7.74 12.54 7.98
CA TYR A 93 6.39 12.03 8.20
C TYR A 93 6.39 10.56 8.63
N LEU A 94 7.20 9.72 7.95
CA LEU A 94 7.42 8.35 8.40
C LEU A 94 7.96 8.31 9.84
N SER A 95 8.92 9.17 10.19
CA SER A 95 9.43 9.24 11.57
C SER A 95 8.32 9.57 12.58
N SER A 96 7.45 10.54 12.25
CA SER A 96 6.32 10.90 13.10
C SER A 96 5.33 9.76 13.29
N LEU A 97 4.97 9.06 12.21
CA LEU A 97 4.04 7.92 12.26
C LEU A 97 4.64 6.76 13.06
N ILE A 98 5.92 6.43 12.83
CA ILE A 98 6.60 5.36 13.59
C ILE A 98 6.63 5.68 15.08
N VAL A 99 6.90 6.93 15.47
CA VAL A 99 6.85 7.34 16.89
C VAL A 99 5.45 7.15 17.46
N GLN A 100 4.40 7.61 16.76
CA GLN A 100 3.00 7.45 17.19
C GLN A 100 2.60 5.97 17.33
N GLU A 101 3.03 5.10 16.42
CA GLU A 101 2.77 3.65 16.51
C GLU A 101 3.58 2.98 17.63
N LEU A 102 4.82 3.43 17.91
CA LEU A 102 5.63 2.89 19.01
C LEU A 102 5.11 3.28 20.40
N GLU A 103 4.33 4.36 20.53
CA GLU A 103 3.65 4.74 21.78
C GLU A 103 2.46 3.84 22.13
N LYS A 104 1.88 3.16 21.13
CA LYS A 104 0.75 2.25 21.34
C LYS A 104 1.22 0.90 21.91
N PRO A 105 0.35 0.17 22.63
CA PRO A 105 0.60 -1.22 22.98
C PRO A 105 0.88 -2.08 21.74
N GLU A 106 1.77 -3.06 21.84
CA GLU A 106 2.20 -3.90 20.71
C GLU A 106 1.04 -4.56 19.95
N LYS A 107 0.00 -4.98 20.68
CA LYS A 107 -1.22 -5.60 20.11
C LYS A 107 -2.14 -4.61 19.36
N GLU A 108 -1.91 -3.30 19.49
CA GLU A 108 -2.74 -2.21 18.94
C GLU A 108 -2.02 -1.38 17.88
N ARG A 109 -0.69 -1.54 17.75
CA ARG A 109 0.11 -0.79 16.79
C ARG A 109 0.23 -1.50 15.46
N LEU A 110 0.46 -0.73 14.41
CA LEU A 110 0.92 -1.26 13.13
C LEU A 110 2.31 -1.87 13.27
N GLU A 111 2.57 -2.94 12.51
CA GLU A 111 3.90 -3.54 12.39
C GLU A 111 4.71 -2.88 11.28
N TRP A 112 4.06 -2.47 10.20
CA TRP A 112 4.70 -1.92 9.00
C TRP A 112 3.99 -0.67 8.50
N LEU A 113 4.79 0.27 7.99
CA LEU A 113 4.32 1.36 7.16
C LEU A 113 4.79 1.14 5.73
N PHE A 114 3.87 1.19 4.78
CA PHE A 114 4.13 1.01 3.35
C PHE A 114 4.14 2.37 2.67
N TRP A 115 5.33 2.92 2.47
CA TRP A 115 5.50 4.19 1.78
C TRP A 115 5.22 4.02 0.29
N ILE A 116 4.45 4.94 -0.31
CA ILE A 116 4.15 4.98 -1.74
C ILE A 116 4.21 6.43 -2.24
N ASP A 117 5.06 6.69 -3.24
CA ASP A 117 5.16 7.99 -3.89
C ASP A 117 3.90 8.35 -4.69
N SER A 118 3.62 9.66 -4.77
CA SER A 118 2.40 10.22 -5.38
C SER A 118 2.26 9.96 -6.89
N ASP A 119 3.36 9.65 -7.56
CA ASP A 119 3.45 9.26 -8.95
C ASP A 119 3.39 7.73 -9.10
N SER A 120 2.54 7.08 -8.31
CA SER A 120 2.23 5.65 -8.41
C SER A 120 0.73 5.41 -8.48
N ILE A 121 0.30 4.49 -9.34
CA ILE A 121 -1.10 4.08 -9.50
C ILE A 121 -1.24 2.64 -9.05
N LEU A 122 -2.22 2.37 -8.20
CA LEU A 122 -2.53 1.02 -7.78
C LEU A 122 -3.31 0.30 -8.88
N MET A 123 -2.79 -0.86 -9.32
CA MET A 123 -3.30 -1.60 -10.48
C MET A 123 -4.13 -2.82 -10.11
N ASN A 124 -3.80 -3.48 -8.99
CA ASN A 124 -4.54 -4.64 -8.49
C ASN A 124 -4.97 -4.43 -7.02
N PRO A 125 -6.23 -4.03 -6.75
CA PRO A 125 -6.73 -3.80 -5.41
C PRO A 125 -6.95 -5.09 -4.61
N ASN A 126 -6.84 -6.26 -5.23
CA ASN A 126 -6.92 -7.54 -4.52
C ASN A 126 -5.57 -7.94 -3.88
N MET A 127 -4.46 -7.28 -4.23
CA MET A 127 -3.14 -7.60 -3.70
C MET A 127 -2.98 -7.20 -2.23
N ARG A 128 -2.72 -8.18 -1.35
CA ARG A 128 -2.41 -7.92 0.06
C ARG A 128 -0.98 -7.39 0.20
N LEU A 129 -0.77 -6.32 0.96
CA LEU A 129 0.57 -5.76 1.21
C LEU A 129 1.47 -6.75 1.95
N GLU A 130 0.91 -7.59 2.81
CA GLU A 130 1.65 -8.63 3.55
C GLU A 130 2.30 -9.66 2.64
N THR A 131 1.82 -9.82 1.40
CA THR A 131 2.41 -10.72 0.39
C THR A 131 3.90 -10.48 0.20
N PHE A 132 4.33 -9.22 0.33
CA PHE A 132 5.70 -8.77 0.07
C PHE A 132 6.55 -8.61 1.34
N LEU A 133 5.96 -8.83 2.52
CA LEU A 133 6.63 -8.62 3.79
C LEU A 133 7.35 -9.88 4.26
N PRO A 134 8.43 -9.74 5.06
CA PRO A 134 9.07 -10.89 5.66
C PRO A 134 8.11 -11.60 6.62
N PRO A 135 8.14 -12.94 6.70
CA PRO A 135 7.41 -13.68 7.73
C PRO A 135 7.88 -13.29 9.14
N ALA A 136 6.99 -13.39 10.13
CA ALA A 136 7.18 -12.86 11.48
C ALA A 136 8.47 -13.34 12.21
N HIS A 137 8.98 -14.53 11.88
CA HIS A 137 10.21 -15.07 12.47
C HIS A 137 11.48 -14.34 11.99
N LEU A 138 11.44 -13.66 10.83
CA LEU A 138 12.52 -12.80 10.32
C LEU A 138 12.46 -11.42 10.96
N SER A 139 12.63 -11.42 12.29
CA SER A 139 12.46 -10.25 13.13
C SER A 139 13.56 -9.19 12.98
N ASP A 140 14.66 -9.53 12.34
CA ASP A 140 15.83 -8.69 12.04
C ASP A 140 15.66 -7.81 10.79
N VAL A 141 14.66 -8.10 9.96
CA VAL A 141 14.30 -7.28 8.81
C VAL A 141 13.47 -6.08 9.26
N HIS A 142 13.91 -4.88 8.86
CA HIS A 142 13.28 -3.62 9.24
C HIS A 142 12.94 -2.71 8.06
N ILE A 143 13.52 -2.95 6.89
CA ILE A 143 13.14 -2.28 5.65
C ILE A 143 13.30 -3.24 4.48
N VAL A 144 12.32 -3.24 3.57
CA VAL A 144 12.40 -3.99 2.30
C VAL A 144 12.45 -2.96 1.18
N LEU A 145 13.45 -3.09 0.32
CA LEU A 145 13.77 -2.12 -0.71
C LEU A 145 13.81 -2.80 -2.07
N THR A 146 13.56 -2.04 -3.11
CA THR A 146 13.71 -2.52 -4.49
C THR A 146 14.98 -1.98 -5.11
N LYS A 147 15.51 -2.72 -6.08
CA LYS A 147 16.64 -2.30 -6.92
C LYS A 147 16.34 -2.50 -8.39
N ASP A 148 16.87 -1.59 -9.20
CA ASP A 148 16.87 -1.67 -10.67
C ASP A 148 18.31 -1.55 -11.21
N TRP A 149 18.46 -1.26 -12.51
CA TRP A 149 19.75 -1.04 -13.15
C TRP A 149 20.50 0.21 -12.64
N ASN A 150 19.81 1.15 -12.00
CA ASN A 150 20.32 2.40 -11.46
C ASN A 150 20.53 2.35 -9.93
N GLY A 151 20.27 1.20 -9.30
CA GLY A 151 20.47 0.98 -7.87
C GLY A 151 19.18 0.96 -7.07
N MET A 152 19.22 1.42 -5.83
CA MET A 152 18.06 1.42 -4.94
C MET A 152 17.01 2.42 -5.43
N ASN A 153 15.74 1.99 -5.50
CA ASN A 153 14.59 2.87 -5.70
C ASN A 153 13.77 2.95 -4.40
N ALA A 154 13.57 4.16 -3.88
CA ALA A 154 12.84 4.45 -2.65
C ALA A 154 11.49 5.14 -2.90
N GLY A 155 10.89 4.93 -4.08
CA GLY A 155 9.56 5.42 -4.39
C GLY A 155 8.45 4.61 -3.74
N VAL A 156 8.66 3.30 -3.60
CA VAL A 156 7.78 2.42 -2.84
C VAL A 156 8.61 1.48 -1.97
N PHE A 157 8.33 1.44 -0.66
CA PHE A 157 9.00 0.52 0.25
C PHE A 157 8.23 0.35 1.57
N PRO A 158 8.17 -0.88 2.13
CA PRO A 158 7.77 -1.09 3.51
C PRO A 158 8.93 -0.82 4.49
N ILE A 159 8.61 -0.14 5.58
CA ILE A 159 9.50 0.10 6.72
C ILE A 159 8.79 -0.30 8.02
N ARG A 160 9.50 -1.04 8.89
CA ARG A 160 8.92 -1.57 10.11
C ARG A 160 8.75 -0.48 11.16
N VAL A 161 7.68 -0.57 11.95
CA VAL A 161 7.51 0.23 13.16
C VAL A 161 8.49 -0.29 14.21
N HIS A 162 9.69 0.30 14.24
CA HIS A 162 10.78 -0.14 15.09
C HIS A 162 11.74 1.02 15.41
N PRO A 163 12.39 1.06 16.59
CA PRO A 163 13.38 2.08 16.91
C PRO A 163 14.56 2.14 15.92
N TRP A 164 14.91 1.03 15.27
CA TRP A 164 15.91 1.01 14.19
C TRP A 164 15.52 1.94 13.04
N SER A 165 14.25 1.93 12.65
CA SER A 165 13.73 2.74 11.55
C SER A 165 13.83 4.23 11.87
N ILE A 166 13.56 4.64 13.11
CA ILE A 166 13.77 6.02 13.57
C ILE A 166 15.24 6.43 13.43
N LYS A 167 16.17 5.56 13.82
CA LYS A 167 17.62 5.83 13.69
C LYS A 167 18.03 5.99 12.23
N LEU A 168 17.52 5.15 11.34
CA LEU A 168 17.80 5.22 9.89
C LEU A 168 17.32 6.56 9.34
N LEU A 169 16.03 6.88 9.53
CA LEU A 169 15.41 8.10 9.01
C LEU A 169 16.08 9.36 9.58
N SER A 170 16.39 9.36 10.88
CA SER A 170 17.09 10.48 11.54
C SER A 170 18.49 10.69 10.98
N ALA A 171 19.25 9.61 10.76
CA ALA A 171 20.58 9.68 10.17
C ALA A 171 20.56 10.19 8.73
N ALA A 172 19.57 9.77 7.93
CA ALA A 172 19.38 10.24 6.56
C ALA A 172 19.01 11.72 6.50
N ILE A 173 18.05 12.19 7.31
CA ILE A 173 17.68 13.61 7.40
C ILE A 173 18.87 14.47 7.85
N ALA A 174 19.65 14.00 8.82
CA ALA A 174 20.79 14.76 9.34
C ALA A 174 22.00 14.78 8.38
N LEU A 175 22.08 13.85 7.43
CA LEU A 175 23.25 13.68 6.56
C LEU A 175 23.70 14.95 5.82
N PRO A 176 22.84 15.68 5.10
CA PRO A 176 23.26 16.91 4.40
C PRO A 176 23.75 18.01 5.36
N ILE A 177 23.25 18.03 6.60
CA ILE A 177 23.67 18.99 7.64
C ILE A 177 25.04 18.60 8.20
N LEU A 178 25.24 17.31 8.49
CA LEU A 178 26.48 16.79 9.08
C LEU A 178 27.63 16.69 8.07
N LYS A 179 27.32 16.60 6.77
CA LYS A 179 28.31 16.58 5.68
C LYS A 179 27.97 17.64 4.63
N PRO A 180 28.17 18.93 4.94
CA PRO A 180 27.98 19.99 3.96
C PRO A 180 28.85 19.73 2.72
N GLY A 181 28.23 19.67 1.53
CA GLY A 181 28.92 19.39 0.27
C GLY A 181 28.84 17.95 -0.22
N ILE A 182 28.18 17.04 0.51
CA ILE A 182 27.82 15.73 -0.03
C ILE A 182 26.91 15.91 -1.26
N LYS A 183 27.21 15.17 -2.34
CA LYS A 183 26.38 15.17 -3.54
C LYS A 183 25.27 14.14 -3.39
N LEU A 184 24.02 14.61 -3.32
CA LEU A 184 22.83 13.79 -3.31
C LEU A 184 22.12 13.97 -4.64
N PHE A 185 22.37 13.07 -5.59
CA PHE A 185 21.81 13.19 -6.95
C PHE A 185 20.29 13.02 -6.93
N TRP A 186 19.83 12.06 -6.12
CA TRP A 186 18.44 11.88 -5.72
C TRP A 186 18.34 12.21 -4.24
N GLU A 187 17.88 13.39 -3.85
CA GLU A 187 18.01 13.98 -2.50
C GLU A 187 17.93 12.98 -1.31
N GLU A 188 16.72 12.61 -0.88
CA GLU A 188 16.46 11.72 0.25
C GLU A 188 16.85 10.27 -0.04
N GLN A 189 16.68 9.81 -1.28
CA GLN A 189 17.05 8.46 -1.70
C GLN A 189 18.56 8.24 -1.58
N SER A 190 19.38 9.17 -2.05
CA SER A 190 20.85 9.12 -1.97
C SER A 190 21.31 9.18 -0.51
N ALA A 191 20.59 9.93 0.33
CA ALA A 191 20.87 9.97 1.76
C ALA A 191 20.60 8.62 2.43
N LEU A 192 19.46 7.98 2.11
CA LEU A 192 19.15 6.63 2.54
C LEU A 192 20.21 5.62 2.07
N VAL A 193 20.60 5.65 0.79
CA VAL A 193 21.67 4.78 0.25
C VAL A 193 22.95 4.95 1.09
N SER A 194 23.42 6.18 1.29
CA SER A 194 24.66 6.44 2.01
C SER A 194 24.63 5.98 3.48
N VAL A 195 23.46 6.05 4.12
CA VAL A 195 23.29 5.59 5.51
C VAL A 195 23.20 4.06 5.56
N LEU A 196 22.51 3.43 4.60
CA LEU A 196 22.37 1.98 4.48
C LEU A 196 23.69 1.26 4.17
N GLU A 197 24.72 1.96 3.71
CA GLU A 197 26.09 1.42 3.57
C GLU A 197 26.78 1.15 4.91
N LYS A 198 26.26 1.65 6.04
CA LYS A 198 26.85 1.38 7.36
C LYS A 198 26.39 0.02 7.85
N GLU A 199 27.33 -0.79 8.34
CA GLU A 199 27.09 -2.16 8.83
C GLU A 199 25.87 -2.29 9.75
N TYR A 200 25.71 -1.35 10.70
CA TYR A 200 24.56 -1.30 11.61
C TYR A 200 23.20 -1.27 10.90
N PHE A 201 23.10 -0.54 9.78
CA PHE A 201 21.87 -0.42 9.00
C PHE A 201 21.79 -1.51 7.91
N ALA A 202 22.90 -1.83 7.25
CA ALA A 202 22.93 -2.81 6.15
C ALA A 202 22.35 -4.18 6.55
N GLN A 203 22.62 -4.64 7.78
CA GLN A 203 22.18 -5.96 8.25
C GLN A 203 20.65 -6.15 8.32
N SER A 204 19.88 -5.05 8.45
CA SER A 204 18.41 -5.09 8.60
C SER A 204 17.65 -4.63 7.36
N ALA A 205 18.37 -4.39 6.26
CA ALA A 205 17.79 -3.99 4.98
C ALA A 205 17.84 -5.15 3.98
N VAL A 206 16.70 -5.44 3.36
CA VAL A 206 16.58 -6.52 2.36
C VAL A 206 16.21 -5.92 1.02
N TYR A 207 16.84 -6.41 -0.04
CA TYR A 207 16.53 -6.00 -1.40
C TYR A 207 15.78 -7.11 -2.14
N VAL A 208 14.65 -6.76 -2.75
CA VAL A 208 13.76 -7.68 -3.48
C VAL A 208 13.60 -7.21 -4.94
N PRO A 209 13.06 -8.05 -5.83
CA PRO A 209 12.77 -7.65 -7.21
C PRO A 209 11.90 -6.40 -7.29
N LEU A 210 12.23 -5.47 -8.19
CA LEU A 210 11.53 -4.20 -8.39
C LEU A 210 10.02 -4.39 -8.55
N ARG A 211 9.64 -5.37 -9.38
CA ARG A 211 8.26 -5.63 -9.78
C ARG A 211 7.33 -6.07 -8.63
N TRP A 212 7.86 -6.46 -7.47
CA TRP A 212 7.03 -6.83 -6.32
C TRP A 212 6.06 -5.71 -5.94
N PHE A 213 6.55 -4.48 -5.85
CA PHE A 213 5.71 -3.36 -5.43
C PHE A 213 6.17 -2.01 -5.99
N ASN A 214 7.08 -1.99 -6.97
CA ASN A 214 7.66 -0.76 -7.49
C ASN A 214 7.89 -0.84 -9.01
N ALA A 215 7.04 -1.59 -9.71
CA ALA A 215 7.16 -1.84 -11.14
C ALA A 215 7.07 -0.54 -11.96
N TYR A 216 7.84 -0.46 -13.03
CA TYR A 216 7.85 0.67 -13.96
C TYR A 216 6.72 0.60 -14.98
N MET A 217 6.44 1.75 -15.58
CA MET A 217 5.42 1.86 -16.60
C MET A 217 5.74 1.00 -17.83
N ARG A 218 4.67 0.47 -18.44
CA ARG A 218 4.63 -0.08 -19.79
C ARG A 218 4.70 1.05 -20.83
N SER A 219 4.26 0.81 -22.06
CA SER A 219 4.12 1.84 -23.09
C SER A 219 3.11 2.92 -22.69
N ALA A 220 3.05 4.00 -23.47
CA ALA A 220 2.15 5.12 -23.21
C ALA A 220 0.65 4.75 -23.23
N ASP A 221 0.26 3.60 -23.79
CA ASP A 221 -1.11 3.09 -23.77
C ASP A 221 -1.49 2.40 -22.44
N GLY A 222 -0.52 2.12 -21.58
CA GLY A 222 -0.71 1.38 -20.33
C GLY A 222 -0.77 -0.14 -20.47
N GLU A 223 -0.81 -0.67 -21.69
CA GLU A 223 -1.07 -2.09 -21.96
C GLU A 223 0.07 -2.78 -22.72
N SER A 224 0.65 -2.13 -23.72
CA SER A 224 1.72 -2.72 -24.52
C SER A 224 3.05 -2.64 -23.79
N LEU A 225 3.88 -3.69 -23.81
CA LEU A 225 5.24 -3.60 -23.25
C LEU A 225 6.01 -2.43 -23.88
N ASN A 226 6.72 -1.68 -23.05
CA ASN A 226 7.63 -0.62 -23.47
C ASN A 226 8.89 -1.27 -24.07
N PRO A 227 9.19 -1.06 -25.37
CA PRO A 227 10.38 -1.64 -25.99
C PRO A 227 11.69 -1.03 -25.48
N ASP A 228 11.64 0.15 -24.83
CA ASP A 228 12.80 0.87 -24.33
C ASP A 228 13.18 0.47 -22.89
N SER A 229 12.45 -0.46 -22.27
CA SER A 229 12.67 -0.93 -20.90
C SER A 229 12.64 -2.45 -20.80
N VAL A 230 13.31 -3.00 -19.79
CA VAL A 230 13.35 -4.45 -19.53
C VAL A 230 11.97 -4.91 -19.07
N GLU A 231 11.43 -5.97 -19.69
CA GLU A 231 10.09 -6.51 -19.41
C GLU A 231 9.88 -6.85 -17.93
N ASP A 232 10.88 -7.46 -17.28
CA ASP A 232 10.81 -7.88 -15.87
C ASP A 232 10.70 -6.73 -14.88
N LEU A 233 10.95 -5.50 -15.33
CA LEU A 233 10.85 -4.29 -14.51
C LEU A 233 9.56 -3.53 -14.75
N GLN A 234 8.79 -3.88 -15.78
CA GLN A 234 7.54 -3.23 -16.11
C GLN A 234 6.38 -3.84 -15.32
N VAL A 235 5.29 -3.09 -15.14
CA VAL A 235 4.06 -3.60 -14.55
C VAL A 235 3.39 -4.60 -15.48
N HIS A 236 2.87 -5.69 -14.92
CA HIS A 236 2.09 -6.70 -15.61
C HIS A 236 0.71 -6.86 -14.95
N PRO A 237 -0.27 -7.46 -15.63
CA PRO A 237 -1.54 -7.79 -15.01
C PRO A 237 -1.34 -8.69 -13.78
N GLY A 238 -2.04 -8.38 -12.69
CA GLY A 238 -1.86 -9.01 -11.38
C GLY A 238 -0.88 -8.28 -10.43
N ASP A 239 -0.01 -7.41 -10.95
CA ASP A 239 0.94 -6.65 -10.12
C ASP A 239 0.23 -5.62 -9.24
N LEU A 240 0.82 -5.32 -8.07
CA LEU A 240 0.23 -4.39 -7.10
C LEU A 240 0.01 -3.00 -7.70
N LEU A 241 1.07 -2.40 -8.27
CA LEU A 241 1.07 -1.01 -8.71
C LEU A 241 2.08 -0.76 -9.81
N VAL A 242 1.94 0.41 -10.43
CA VAL A 242 2.91 0.99 -11.36
C VAL A 242 3.43 2.32 -10.79
N HIS A 243 4.73 2.55 -10.93
CA HIS A 243 5.45 3.75 -10.48
C HIS A 243 6.07 4.48 -11.69
N PHE A 244 5.99 5.82 -11.68
CA PHE A 244 6.39 6.70 -12.78
C PHE A 244 7.58 7.61 -12.43
N PRO A 245 8.70 7.07 -11.94
CA PRO A 245 9.79 7.88 -11.42
C PRO A 245 10.38 8.78 -12.50
N GLY A 246 10.67 10.02 -12.12
CA GLY A 246 11.33 10.99 -13.02
C GLY A 246 10.41 11.55 -14.11
N THR A 247 9.11 11.25 -14.09
CA THR A 247 8.15 11.98 -14.92
C THR A 247 8.24 13.48 -14.57
N PRO A 248 8.20 14.40 -15.54
CA PRO A 248 8.07 15.83 -15.27
C PRO A 248 6.65 16.21 -14.87
N ARG A 249 6.46 17.08 -13.86
CA ARG A 249 5.12 17.44 -13.32
C ARG A 249 4.10 17.89 -14.37
N ASP A 250 4.54 18.61 -15.40
CA ASP A 250 3.72 19.08 -16.52
C ASP A 250 3.26 17.97 -17.47
N ARG A 251 3.91 16.80 -17.43
CA ARG A 251 3.57 15.60 -18.22
C ARG A 251 2.71 14.60 -17.45
N PHE A 252 2.45 14.80 -16.15
CA PHE A 252 1.79 13.79 -15.30
C PHE A 252 0.43 13.39 -15.84
N ASN A 253 -0.36 14.37 -16.26
CA ASN A 253 -1.69 14.09 -16.79
C ASN A 253 -1.63 13.23 -18.05
N GLU A 254 -0.63 13.42 -18.92
CA GLU A 254 -0.45 12.60 -20.13
C GLU A 254 0.03 11.18 -19.77
N THR A 255 1.05 11.07 -18.91
CA THR A 255 1.68 9.79 -18.58
C THR A 255 0.78 8.88 -17.73
N LEU A 256 0.11 9.42 -16.70
CA LEU A 256 -0.65 8.63 -15.73
C LEU A 256 -2.07 8.29 -16.21
N SER A 257 -2.68 9.12 -17.06
CA SER A 257 -4.10 8.96 -17.42
C SER A 257 -4.45 7.62 -18.07
N PRO A 258 -3.65 7.05 -18.98
CA PRO A 258 -3.93 5.73 -19.57
C PRO A 258 -3.98 4.61 -18.53
N TYR A 259 -3.06 4.62 -17.57
CA TYR A 259 -3.00 3.66 -16.46
C TYR A 259 -4.14 3.85 -15.48
N LEU A 260 -4.48 5.11 -15.16
CA LEU A 260 -5.67 5.42 -14.35
C LEU A 260 -6.94 4.90 -15.03
N ALA A 261 -7.07 5.04 -16.35
CA ALA A 261 -8.22 4.53 -17.08
C ALA A 261 -8.33 3.00 -17.00
N ILE A 262 -7.21 2.28 -16.95
CA ILE A 262 -7.19 0.82 -16.72
C ILE A 262 -7.62 0.49 -15.29
N ALA A 263 -7.00 1.13 -14.30
CA ALA A 263 -7.29 0.90 -12.88
C ALA A 263 -8.76 1.23 -12.53
N GLU A 264 -9.29 2.36 -13.01
CA GLU A 264 -10.67 2.81 -12.75
C GLU A 264 -11.73 1.94 -13.45
N GLN A 265 -11.34 1.13 -14.44
CA GLN A 265 -12.25 0.17 -15.08
C GLN A 265 -12.42 -1.11 -14.26
N HIS A 266 -11.59 -1.34 -13.23
CA HIS A 266 -11.58 -2.57 -12.44
C HIS A 266 -11.58 -3.84 -13.30
N ARG A 267 -10.71 -3.87 -14.31
CA ARG A 267 -10.68 -4.97 -15.28
C ARG A 267 -10.18 -6.25 -14.61
N SER A 268 -10.92 -7.34 -14.77
CA SER A 268 -10.60 -8.63 -14.14
C SER A 268 -9.29 -9.26 -14.64
N ASP A 269 -8.81 -8.88 -15.83
CA ASP A 269 -7.51 -9.34 -16.33
C ASP A 269 -6.34 -8.67 -15.60
N TRP A 270 -6.54 -7.48 -15.00
CA TRP A 270 -5.54 -6.78 -14.18
C TRP A 270 -5.71 -7.04 -12.68
N GLU A 271 -6.95 -7.13 -12.19
CA GLU A 271 -7.26 -7.32 -10.77
C GLU A 271 -7.32 -8.80 -10.36
N LEU A 272 -6.24 -9.54 -10.61
CA LEU A 272 -6.19 -10.97 -10.29
C LEU A 272 -6.28 -11.22 -8.76
N PRO A 273 -6.98 -12.26 -8.31
CA PRO A 273 -6.84 -12.75 -6.93
C PRO A 273 -5.38 -13.06 -6.60
N VAL A 274 -4.96 -12.83 -5.36
CA VAL A 274 -3.56 -13.00 -4.93
C VAL A 274 -3.04 -14.39 -5.26
N GLU A 275 -3.87 -15.41 -5.08
CA GLU A 275 -3.57 -16.82 -5.30
C GLU A 275 -3.33 -17.15 -6.78
N GLU A 276 -3.83 -16.33 -7.70
CA GLU A 276 -3.65 -16.48 -9.15
C GLU A 276 -2.43 -15.71 -9.67
N THR A 277 -1.79 -14.90 -8.81
CA THR A 277 -0.55 -14.19 -9.16
C THR A 277 0.69 -15.06 -8.91
N VAL A 278 1.84 -14.61 -9.41
CA VAL A 278 3.14 -15.28 -9.17
C VAL A 278 3.66 -15.09 -7.73
N TYR A 279 3.17 -14.06 -7.03
CA TYR A 279 3.81 -13.57 -5.82
C TYR A 279 3.75 -14.53 -4.63
N PRO A 280 2.65 -15.26 -4.33
CA PRO A 280 2.64 -16.19 -3.20
C PRO A 280 3.78 -17.22 -3.25
N ALA A 281 4.05 -17.77 -4.44
CA ALA A 281 5.12 -18.73 -4.62
C ALA A 281 6.50 -18.05 -4.60
N GLU A 282 6.63 -16.92 -5.30
CA GLU A 282 7.90 -16.20 -5.44
C GLU A 282 8.39 -15.62 -4.11
N THR A 283 7.51 -14.96 -3.35
CA THR A 283 7.87 -14.34 -2.07
C THR A 283 8.15 -15.39 -1.00
N ALA A 284 7.38 -16.48 -0.97
CA ALA A 284 7.64 -17.60 -0.06
C ALA A 284 9.01 -18.26 -0.33
N ASP A 285 9.35 -18.51 -1.61
CA ASP A 285 10.66 -19.05 -1.97
C ASP A 285 11.80 -18.09 -1.61
N PHE A 286 11.64 -16.80 -1.90
CA PHE A 286 12.61 -15.77 -1.55
C PHE A 286 12.89 -15.72 -0.05
N TRP A 287 11.84 -15.61 0.79
CA TRP A 287 12.00 -15.50 2.24
C TRP A 287 12.56 -16.79 2.86
N ARG A 288 12.19 -17.96 2.32
CA ARG A 288 12.80 -19.24 2.71
C ARG A 288 14.30 -19.27 2.43
N LYS A 289 14.72 -18.87 1.22
CA LYS A 289 16.15 -18.79 0.87
C LYS A 289 16.89 -17.80 1.75
N TYR A 290 16.30 -16.63 1.99
CA TYR A 290 16.84 -15.61 2.88
C TYR A 290 17.09 -16.13 4.30
N ALA A 291 16.12 -16.88 4.86
CA ALA A 291 16.23 -17.49 6.18
C ALA A 291 17.36 -18.54 6.23
N LEU A 292 17.41 -19.42 5.23
CA LEU A 292 18.43 -20.47 5.13
C LEU A 292 19.86 -19.91 5.06
N GLU A 293 20.08 -18.87 4.26
CA GLU A 293 21.39 -18.21 4.12
C GLU A 293 21.88 -17.58 5.44
N ARG A 294 20.97 -17.27 6.36
CA ARG A 294 21.26 -16.70 7.69
C ARG A 294 21.22 -17.71 8.81
N GLY A 295 20.96 -18.99 8.52
CA GLY A 295 20.82 -20.02 9.53
C GLY A 295 19.63 -19.79 10.48
N ILE A 296 18.60 -19.08 10.01
CA ILE A 296 17.36 -18.87 10.77
C ILE A 296 16.42 -20.03 10.46
N GLU A 297 16.04 -20.81 11.48
CA GLU A 297 15.09 -21.91 11.32
C GLU A 297 13.72 -21.37 10.91
N SER A 298 13.20 -21.86 9.77
CA SER A 298 11.81 -21.63 9.41
C SER A 298 10.90 -22.40 10.36
N PRO A 299 9.79 -21.80 10.85
CA PRO A 299 8.83 -22.54 11.65
C PRO A 299 8.31 -23.74 10.84
N ILE A 300 8.27 -24.91 11.47
CA ILE A 300 7.65 -26.10 10.88
C ILE A 300 6.16 -25.78 10.71
N ILE A 301 5.72 -25.59 9.47
CA ILE A 301 4.29 -25.53 9.17
C ILE A 301 3.80 -26.97 9.24
N GLU A 302 3.24 -27.37 10.38
CA GLU A 302 2.37 -28.54 10.43
C GLU A 302 1.17 -28.22 9.54
N TYR A 303 1.12 -28.84 8.36
CA TYR A 303 -0.10 -28.87 7.58
C TYR A 303 -1.14 -29.58 8.45
N ILE A 304 -2.10 -28.82 8.98
CA ILE A 304 -3.33 -29.40 9.51
C ILE A 304 -4.05 -29.95 8.28
N GLU A 305 -3.91 -31.25 8.04
CA GLU A 305 -4.81 -31.98 7.16
C GLU A 305 -6.21 -31.87 7.77
N GLU A 306 -7.00 -30.87 7.33
CA GLU A 306 -8.43 -30.92 7.58
C GLU A 306 -8.98 -32.17 6.90
N PRO A 307 -9.68 -33.06 7.62
CA PRO A 307 -10.24 -34.25 7.02
C PRO A 307 -11.26 -33.83 5.97
N LEU A 308 -11.01 -34.24 4.72
CA LEU A 308 -12.00 -34.19 3.65
C LEU A 308 -13.28 -34.82 4.18
N TYR A 309 -14.34 -34.00 4.21
CA TYR A 309 -15.70 -34.37 4.57
C TYR A 309 -16.05 -35.78 4.03
N GLU A 310 -16.40 -36.69 4.94
CA GLU A 310 -17.13 -37.93 4.64
C GLU A 310 -18.57 -37.63 4.19
#